data_AF-A0AAV0Y649-F1
#
_entry.id   AF-A0AAV0Y649-F1
#
_cell.length_a   1.000
_cell.length_b   1.000
_cell.length_c   1.000
_cell.angle_alpha   90.00
_cell.angle_beta   90.00
_cell.angle_gamma   90.00
#
_symmetry.space_group_name_H-M   'P 1'
#
loop_
_entity.id
_entity.type
_entity.pdbx_description
1 polymer ?
#
loop_
_entity_poly.entity_id
_entity_poly.type
_entity_poly.pdbx_seq_one_letter_code
_entity_poly.pdbx_strand_id
1 'polypeptide(L)'
;MNILNTLIVNENYKLGKECEMDIKSIIISNNQGYTFYESITLNSTNYYISTKDPKNNYIMLKTHEIASVKHIVKSKDGHIFLMVCNFKSLPYFDVPIPSDIIGTVIVDLNSQSSLVQLSLNDIKYKCFFVNVSENKAIAMTLSHNTFI
;
A
#
# COMPACT_ATOMS: atom_id res chain seq x y z
N MET A 1 -35.43 28.95 -3.85
CA MET A 1 -34.05 29.46 -4.02
C MET A 1 -33.12 28.32 -3.65
N ASN A 2 -32.69 27.56 -4.65
CA ASN A 2 -31.88 26.35 -4.47
C ASN A 2 -30.41 26.75 -4.39
N ILE A 3 -29.74 26.39 -3.29
CA ILE A 3 -28.28 26.34 -3.26
C ILE A 3 -27.95 24.86 -3.08
N LEU A 4 -27.67 24.19 -4.19
CA LEU A 4 -26.96 22.91 -4.18
C LEU A 4 -25.53 23.22 -3.72
N ASN A 5 -25.22 22.89 -2.47
CA ASN A 5 -23.84 22.73 -2.04
C ASN A 5 -23.28 21.50 -2.76
N THR A 6 -22.63 21.73 -3.90
CA THR A 6 -21.72 20.77 -4.49
C THR A 6 -20.56 20.59 -3.51
N LEU A 7 -20.65 19.57 -2.66
CA LEU A 7 -19.51 19.02 -1.95
C LEU A 7 -18.51 18.58 -3.02
N ILE A 8 -17.52 19.43 -3.30
CA ILE A 8 -16.34 19.04 -4.05
C ILE A 8 -15.63 18.03 -3.13
N VAL A 9 -15.92 16.75 -3.33
CA VAL A 9 -15.11 15.67 -2.76
C VAL A 9 -13.78 15.76 -3.49
N ASN A 10 -12.83 16.51 -2.94
CA ASN A 10 -11.43 16.38 -3.32
C ASN A 10 -11.05 14.93 -3.00
N GLU A 11 -11.07 14.06 -3.98
CA GLU A 11 -10.63 12.68 -3.78
C GLU A 11 -9.20 12.72 -3.26
N ASN A 12 -8.94 12.08 -2.12
CA ASN A 12 -7.63 12.06 -1.46
C ASN A 12 -6.59 11.21 -2.22
N TYR A 13 -6.92 10.77 -3.42
CA TYR A 13 -6.10 9.90 -4.24
C TYR A 13 -6.33 10.17 -5.74
N LYS A 14 -5.42 9.65 -6.57
CA LYS A 14 -5.55 9.56 -8.02
C LYS A 14 -5.31 8.13 -8.46
N LEU A 15 -6.29 7.53 -9.14
CA LEU A 15 -6.17 6.18 -9.68
C LEU A 15 -5.42 6.19 -11.02
N GLY A 16 -4.65 5.13 -11.26
CA GLY A 16 -3.96 4.87 -12.51
C GLY A 16 -4.86 4.21 -13.56
N LYS A 17 -4.24 3.44 -14.45
CA LYS A 17 -4.94 2.69 -15.50
C LYS A 17 -5.75 1.54 -14.89
N GLU A 18 -6.96 1.34 -15.39
CA GLU A 18 -7.76 0.14 -15.09
C GLU A 18 -7.08 -1.11 -15.66
N CYS A 19 -7.15 -2.22 -14.93
CA CYS A 19 -6.59 -3.49 -15.36
C CYS A 19 -7.54 -4.66 -15.08
N GLU A 20 -7.34 -5.73 -15.84
CA GLU A 20 -8.01 -7.00 -15.58
C GLU A 20 -7.43 -7.66 -14.33
N MET A 21 -8.26 -8.43 -13.63
CA MET A 21 -7.82 -9.19 -12.48
C MET A 21 -7.14 -10.49 -12.94
N ASP A 22 -5.99 -10.80 -12.36
CA ASP A 22 -5.29 -12.04 -12.67
C ASP A 22 -6.12 -13.25 -12.21
N ILE A 23 -6.23 -14.28 -13.05
CA ILE A 23 -7.18 -15.40 -12.88
C ILE A 23 -6.99 -16.17 -11.55
N LYS A 24 -5.80 -16.09 -10.95
CA LYS A 24 -5.50 -16.74 -9.66
C LYS A 24 -6.15 -16.07 -8.45
N SER A 25 -6.54 -14.79 -8.52
CA SER A 25 -7.27 -14.09 -7.45
C SER A 25 -8.80 -14.15 -7.59
N ILE A 26 -9.32 -14.79 -8.66
CA ILE A 26 -10.76 -14.98 -8.95
C ILE A 26 -11.52 -15.68 -7.82
N ILE A 27 -10.84 -16.49 -6.99
CA ILE A 27 -11.49 -17.27 -5.94
C ILE A 27 -12.02 -16.38 -4.78
N ILE A 28 -11.56 -15.12 -4.66
CA ILE A 28 -11.97 -14.21 -3.58
C ILE A 28 -13.08 -13.24 -4.04
N SER A 29 -13.16 -12.91 -5.33
CA SER A 29 -14.18 -12.00 -5.86
C SER A 29 -15.40 -12.77 -6.37
N ASN A 30 -16.28 -13.19 -5.47
CA ASN A 30 -17.63 -13.56 -5.84
C ASN A 30 -18.35 -12.34 -6.44
N ASN A 31 -18.32 -12.21 -7.76
CA ASN A 31 -19.31 -11.51 -8.61
C ASN A 31 -19.80 -10.12 -8.13
N GLN A 32 -18.91 -9.30 -7.58
CA GLN A 32 -19.22 -7.96 -7.09
C GLN A 32 -18.51 -6.95 -7.97
N GLY A 33 -19.23 -5.89 -8.38
CA GLY A 33 -18.79 -4.85 -9.31
C GLY A 33 -17.56 -4.09 -8.81
N TYR A 34 -16.42 -4.74 -8.89
CA TYR A 34 -15.11 -4.22 -8.53
C TYR A 34 -14.36 -3.84 -9.80
N THR A 35 -13.76 -2.66 -9.78
CA THR A 35 -12.83 -2.23 -10.80
C THR A 35 -11.42 -2.22 -10.22
N PHE A 36 -10.47 -2.77 -10.96
CA PHE A 36 -9.08 -2.91 -10.52
C PHE A 36 -8.18 -1.91 -11.23
N TYR A 37 -7.16 -1.45 -10.52
CA TYR A 37 -6.24 -0.44 -11.02
C TYR A 37 -4.78 -0.87 -10.84
N GLU A 38 -3.93 -0.45 -11.77
CA GLU A 38 -2.49 -0.76 -11.77
C GLU A 38 -1.72 0.08 -10.73
N SER A 39 -2.26 1.25 -10.38
CA SER A 39 -1.62 2.18 -9.45
C SER A 39 -2.60 3.13 -8.79
N ILE A 40 -2.15 3.70 -7.67
CA ILE A 40 -2.83 4.76 -6.93
C ILE A 40 -1.78 5.73 -6.40
N THR A 41 -2.06 7.03 -6.50
CA THR A 41 -1.28 8.08 -5.84
C THR A 41 -2.09 8.63 -4.69
N LEU A 42 -1.54 8.65 -3.47
CA LEU A 42 -2.18 9.28 -2.33
C LEU A 42 -1.82 10.76 -2.30
N ASN A 43 -2.79 11.65 -2.44
CA ASN A 43 -2.54 13.08 -2.62
C ASN A 43 -1.93 13.73 -1.36
N SER A 44 -2.26 13.23 -0.16
CA SER A 44 -1.76 13.78 1.11
C SER A 44 -0.26 13.55 1.33
N THR A 45 0.32 12.49 0.74
CA THR A 45 1.72 12.10 0.92
C THR A 45 2.51 12.02 -0.39
N ASN A 46 1.84 12.20 -1.52
CA ASN A 46 2.34 11.93 -2.87
C ASN A 46 2.89 10.50 -3.05
N TYR A 47 2.41 9.54 -2.26
CA TYR A 47 2.84 8.15 -2.39
C TYR A 47 2.24 7.51 -3.64
N TYR A 48 3.10 7.29 -4.63
CA TYR A 48 2.80 6.44 -5.77
C TYR A 48 2.98 4.97 -5.41
N ILE A 49 1.89 4.21 -5.45
CA ILE A 49 1.82 2.78 -5.17
C ILE A 49 1.41 2.07 -6.46
N SER A 50 2.08 0.97 -6.82
CA SER A 50 1.78 0.20 -8.03
C SER A 50 1.84 -1.30 -7.78
N THR A 51 0.91 -2.02 -8.41
CA THR A 51 0.87 -3.50 -8.41
C THR A 51 1.86 -4.12 -9.39
N LYS A 52 2.38 -3.34 -10.36
CA LYS A 52 3.26 -3.83 -11.44
C LYS A 52 4.72 -3.48 -11.25
N ASP A 53 5.01 -2.42 -10.51
CA ASP A 53 6.38 -1.97 -10.24
C ASP A 53 6.82 -2.42 -8.84
N PRO A 54 7.77 -3.37 -8.73
CA PRO A 54 8.26 -3.88 -7.44
C PRO A 54 8.78 -2.77 -6.50
N LYS A 55 9.35 -1.68 -7.04
CA LYS A 55 9.84 -0.55 -6.26
C LYS A 55 8.73 0.20 -5.53
N ASN A 56 7.52 0.16 -6.09
CA ASN A 56 6.36 0.89 -5.63
C ASN A 56 5.27 -0.03 -5.05
N ASN A 57 5.60 -1.29 -4.79
CA ASN A 57 4.64 -2.32 -4.38
C ASN A 57 4.51 -2.50 -2.86
N TYR A 58 5.40 -1.90 -2.07
CA TYR A 58 5.51 -2.18 -0.64
C TYR A 58 5.19 -0.95 0.21
N ILE A 59 4.51 -1.19 1.32
CA ILE A 59 4.06 -0.18 2.28
C ILE A 59 4.27 -0.67 3.72
N MET A 60 4.44 0.27 4.64
CA MET A 60 4.41 0.02 6.09
C MET A 60 3.05 0.45 6.63
N LEU A 61 2.45 -0.44 7.41
CA LEU A 61 1.18 -0.20 8.08
C LEU A 61 1.38 0.54 9.40
N LYS A 62 0.33 1.15 9.93
CA LYS A 62 0.33 1.74 11.28
C LYS A 62 0.65 0.71 12.38
N THR A 63 0.39 -0.56 12.13
CA THR A 63 0.79 -1.70 12.98
C THR A 63 2.28 -2.05 12.89
N HIS A 64 3.07 -1.34 12.08
CA HIS A 64 4.50 -1.57 11.79
C HIS A 64 4.81 -2.82 10.95
N GLU A 65 3.79 -3.56 10.54
CA GLU A 65 3.92 -4.64 9.57
C GLU A 65 4.23 -4.10 8.17
N ILE A 66 4.94 -4.90 7.38
CA ILE A 66 5.18 -4.62 5.96
C ILE A 66 4.15 -5.37 5.13
N ALA A 67 3.58 -4.70 4.14
CA ALA A 67 2.62 -5.30 3.22
C ALA A 67 3.04 -5.08 1.76
N SER A 68 2.82 -6.12 0.94
CA SER A 68 2.93 -6.05 -0.52
C SER A 68 1.56 -5.92 -1.15
N VAL A 69 1.39 -4.94 -2.02
CA VAL A 69 0.10 -4.61 -2.63
C VAL A 69 -0.15 -5.51 -3.83
N LYS A 70 -1.16 -6.37 -3.76
CA LYS A 70 -1.51 -7.28 -4.86
C LYS A 70 -2.56 -6.68 -5.77
N HIS A 71 -3.57 -6.01 -5.20
CA HIS A 71 -4.62 -5.36 -5.95
C HIS A 71 -4.99 -4.00 -5.36
N ILE A 72 -5.32 -3.05 -6.24
CA ILE A 72 -5.95 -1.77 -5.90
C ILE A 72 -7.36 -1.85 -6.45
N VAL A 73 -8.36 -1.66 -5.60
CA VAL A 73 -9.75 -2.00 -5.92
C VAL A 73 -10.66 -0.83 -5.62
N LYS A 74 -11.54 -0.53 -6.57
CA LYS A 74 -12.72 0.34 -6.37
C LYS A 74 -13.96 -0.51 -6.36
N SER A 75 -14.72 -0.44 -5.27
CA SER A 75 -16.08 -0.98 -5.20
C SER A 75 -17.05 -0.17 -6.05
N LYS A 76 -18.16 -0.80 -6.42
CA LYS A 76 -19.28 -0.15 -7.12
C LYS A 76 -19.80 1.09 -6.37
N ASP A 77 -19.74 1.07 -5.05
CA ASP A 77 -20.16 2.17 -4.17
C ASP A 77 -19.11 3.29 -4.08
N GLY A 78 -18.00 3.17 -4.82
CA GLY A 78 -16.94 4.17 -4.92
C GLY A 78 -15.83 4.03 -3.88
N HIS A 79 -15.96 3.15 -2.89
CA HIS A 79 -14.92 2.92 -1.88
C HIS A 79 -13.67 2.29 -2.49
N ILE A 80 -12.51 2.84 -2.14
CA ILE A 80 -11.19 2.32 -2.53
C ILE A 80 -10.56 1.56 -1.37
N PHE A 81 -10.00 0.39 -1.68
CA PHE A 81 -9.23 -0.40 -0.74
C PHE A 81 -8.11 -1.16 -1.46
N LEU A 82 -7.14 -1.63 -0.68
CA LEU A 82 -6.03 -2.45 -1.17
C LEU A 82 -6.25 -3.89 -0.74
N MET A 83 -5.92 -4.83 -1.62
CA MET A 83 -5.71 -6.22 -1.22
C MET A 83 -4.22 -6.50 -1.17
N VAL A 84 -3.73 -6.97 -0.03
CA VAL A 84 -2.30 -7.09 0.25
C VAL A 84 -1.94 -8.45 0.85
N CYS A 85 -0.65 -8.81 0.80
CA CYS A 85 -0.08 -9.83 1.66
C CYS A 85 0.87 -9.19 2.67
N ASN A 86 0.69 -9.51 3.95
CA ASN A 86 1.50 -8.99 5.04
C ASN A 86 2.70 -9.90 5.31
N PHE A 87 3.75 -9.33 5.89
CA PHE A 87 4.94 -10.03 6.35
C PHE A 87 5.25 -9.63 7.78
N LYS A 88 5.80 -10.58 8.54
CA LYS A 88 6.47 -10.29 9.80
C LYS A 88 7.76 -9.51 9.50
N SER A 89 7.98 -8.47 10.28
CA SER A 89 9.17 -7.63 10.22
C SER A 89 9.73 -7.40 11.61
N LEU A 90 11.05 -7.22 11.69
CA LEU A 90 11.76 -6.82 12.90
C LEU A 90 12.65 -5.61 12.58
N PRO A 91 12.83 -4.67 13.52
CA PRO A 91 13.81 -3.59 13.35
C PRO A 91 15.18 -4.14 12.93
N TYR A 92 15.83 -3.50 11.95
CA TYR A 92 17.18 -3.87 11.56
C TYR A 92 18.22 -3.38 12.58
N PHE A 93 17.93 -2.26 13.25
CA PHE A 93 18.78 -1.66 14.28
C PHE A 93 18.09 -1.75 15.65
N ASP A 94 18.81 -2.26 16.65
CA ASP A 94 18.34 -2.38 18.04
C ASP A 94 18.43 -1.05 18.82
N VAL A 95 19.18 -0.07 18.31
CA VAL A 95 19.42 1.25 18.92
C VAL A 95 19.12 2.34 17.89
N PRO A 96 18.48 3.46 18.27
CA PRO A 96 18.07 4.48 17.31
C PRO A 96 19.28 5.10 16.61
N ILE A 97 19.33 5.01 15.29
CA ILE A 97 20.14 5.93 14.48
C ILE A 97 19.26 7.17 14.27
N PRO A 98 19.68 8.37 14.69
CA PRO A 98 18.97 9.59 14.35
C PRO A 98 19.20 9.85 12.86
N SER A 99 18.36 9.23 12.04
CA SER A 99 18.04 9.71 10.72
C SER A 99 16.54 9.98 10.77
N ASP A 100 16.13 11.23 10.69
CA ASP A 100 14.73 11.63 10.90
C ASP A 100 13.74 11.05 9.87
N ILE A 101 14.16 10.16 8.96
CA ILE A 101 13.40 9.88 7.73
C ILE A 101 13.44 8.40 7.29
N ILE A 102 14.38 7.57 7.77
CA ILE A 102 14.56 6.18 7.27
C ILE A 102 14.52 5.16 8.40
N GLY A 103 13.36 4.54 8.62
CA GLY A 103 13.25 3.31 9.41
C GLY A 103 13.57 2.09 8.55
N THR A 104 14.53 1.26 8.99
CA THR A 104 14.97 0.04 8.28
C THR A 104 14.59 -1.20 9.08
N VAL A 105 13.93 -2.16 8.43
CA VAL A 105 13.48 -3.43 9.03
C VAL A 105 13.94 -4.63 8.20
N ILE A 106 14.20 -5.75 8.87
CA ILE A 106 14.34 -7.07 8.25
C ILE A 106 12.95 -7.66 8.10
N VAL A 107 12.65 -8.18 6.92
CA VAL A 107 11.38 -8.83 6.59
C VAL A 107 11.62 -10.32 6.37
N ASP A 108 10.83 -11.15 7.04
CA ASP A 108 10.82 -12.60 6.84
C ASP A 108 9.87 -12.96 5.69
N LEU A 109 10.42 -13.37 4.55
CA LEU A 109 9.62 -13.68 3.35
C LEU A 109 8.79 -14.96 3.51
N ASN A 110 9.20 -15.87 4.40
CA ASN A 110 8.45 -17.10 4.68
C ASN A 110 7.20 -16.85 5.51
N SER A 111 7.09 -15.67 6.12
CA SER A 111 5.97 -15.29 6.97
C SER A 111 4.79 -14.68 6.21
N GLN A 112 4.83 -14.69 4.87
CA GLN A 112 3.82 -14.06 4.04
C GLN A 112 2.41 -14.58 4.37
N SER A 113 1.49 -13.67 4.65
CA SER A 113 0.09 -14.01 4.93
C SER A 113 -0.70 -14.36 3.66
N SER A 114 -1.90 -14.90 3.86
CA SER A 114 -2.96 -14.87 2.85
C SER A 114 -3.34 -13.42 2.50
N LEU A 115 -4.11 -13.25 1.41
CA LEU A 115 -4.56 -11.94 0.97
C LEU A 115 -5.53 -11.31 1.99
N VAL A 116 -5.30 -10.05 2.35
CA VAL A 116 -6.09 -9.28 3.31
C VAL A 116 -6.51 -7.95 2.69
N GLN A 117 -7.71 -7.48 3.03
CA GLN A 117 -8.19 -6.15 2.64
C GLN A 117 -7.70 -5.08 3.63
N LEU A 118 -7.20 -3.96 3.11
CA LEU A 118 -6.72 -2.81 3.88
C LEU A 118 -7.32 -1.49 3.40
N SER A 119 -7.57 -0.58 4.34
CA SER A 119 -7.95 0.80 4.04
C SER A 119 -6.71 1.63 3.69
N LEU A 120 -6.88 2.65 2.85
CA LEU A 120 -5.82 3.62 2.57
C LEU A 120 -5.37 4.37 3.84
N ASN A 121 -6.26 4.50 4.83
CA ASN A 121 -5.97 5.15 6.10
C ASN A 121 -5.05 4.31 7.01
N ASP A 122 -4.84 3.03 6.72
CA ASP A 122 -3.98 2.15 7.53
C ASP A 122 -2.51 2.26 7.12
N ILE A 123 -2.23 2.93 6.01
CA ILE A 123 -0.88 3.16 5.49
C ILE A 123 -0.19 4.21 6.34
N LYS A 124 0.99 3.86 6.87
CA LYS A 124 1.86 4.79 7.60
C LYS A 124 2.89 5.42 6.67
N TYR A 125 3.65 4.58 5.95
CA TYR A 125 4.71 5.00 5.03
C TYR A 125 4.74 4.14 3.77
N LYS A 126 5.30 4.71 2.70
CA LYS A 126 5.78 3.92 1.56
C LYS A 126 7.12 3.27 1.92
N CYS A 127 7.40 2.09 1.36
CA CYS A 127 8.68 1.41 1.57
C CYS A 127 9.44 1.24 0.27
N PHE A 128 10.76 1.39 0.35
CA PHE A 128 11.70 0.78 -0.58
C PHE A 128 12.06 -0.61 -0.07
N PHE A 129 12.03 -1.62 -0.93
CA PHE A 129 12.14 -3.02 -0.56
C PHE A 129 13.21 -3.72 -1.38
N VAL A 130 14.11 -4.46 -0.74
CA VAL A 130 15.22 -5.18 -1.37
C VAL A 130 15.34 -6.58 -0.83
N ASN A 131 15.29 -7.58 -1.70
CA ASN A 131 15.61 -8.96 -1.33
C ASN A 131 17.11 -9.10 -1.07
N VAL A 132 17.45 -9.71 0.06
CA VAL A 132 18.85 -9.98 0.46
C VAL A 132 19.18 -11.46 0.32
N SER A 133 18.17 -12.32 0.48
CA SER A 133 18.24 -13.77 0.23
C SER A 133 16.86 -14.29 -0.21
N GLU A 134 16.74 -15.60 -0.43
CA GLU A 134 15.47 -16.25 -0.77
C GLU A 134 14.39 -16.08 0.30
N ASN A 135 14.79 -15.92 1.57
CA ASN A 135 13.88 -15.86 2.72
C ASN A 135 13.94 -14.55 3.51
N LYS A 136 14.80 -13.60 3.12
CA LYS A 136 14.95 -12.32 3.82
C LYS A 136 15.00 -11.15 2.87
N ALA A 137 14.38 -10.07 3.31
CA ALA A 137 14.47 -8.76 2.66
C ALA A 137 14.74 -7.66 3.67
N ILE A 138 15.17 -6.51 3.17
CA ILE A 138 15.24 -5.26 3.90
C ILE A 138 14.16 -4.33 3.36
N ALA A 139 13.35 -3.77 4.25
CA ALA A 139 12.42 -2.69 3.92
C ALA A 139 12.88 -1.39 4.60
N MET A 140 13.00 -0.33 3.81
CA MET A 140 13.32 1.02 4.26
C MET A 140 12.11 1.91 4.05
N THR A 141 11.63 2.54 5.11
CA THR A 141 10.51 3.49 5.05
C THR A 141 10.95 4.79 4.41
N LEU A 142 10.06 5.38 3.61
CA LEU A 142 10.26 6.65 2.92
C LEU A 142 9.28 7.67 3.50
N SER A 143 9.80 8.61 4.30
CA SER A 143 9.04 9.80 4.70
C SER A 143 9.32 10.94 3.71
N HIS A 144 8.27 11.45 3.08
CA HIS A 144 8.33 12.65 2.23
C HIS A 144 7.78 13.89 2.96
N ASN A 145 7.52 13.77 4.27
CA ASN A 145 7.07 14.90 5.07
C ASN A 145 8.30 15.75 5.41
N THR A 146 8.61 16.72 4.55
CA THR A 146 9.36 17.92 4.93
C THR A 146 8.49 18.75 5.87
N PHE A 147 8.45 18.39 7.15
CA PHE A 147 8.17 19.33 8.21
C PHE A 147 9.47 19.53 8.99
N ILE A 148 10.28 20.45 8.49
CA ILE A 148 11.21 21.26 9.29
C ILE A 148 10.53 22.62 9.43
#